data_AF-X0UWJ5-F1
#
_entry.id   AF-X0UWJ5-F1
#
_cell.length_a   1.000
_cell.length_b   1.000
_cell.length_c   1.000
_cell.angle_alpha   90.00
_cell.angle_beta   90.00
_cell.angle_gamma   90.00
#
_symmetry.space_group_name_H-M   'P 1'
#
loop_
_entity.id
_entity.type
_entity.pdbx_description
1 polymer ?
#
loop_
_entity_poly.entity_id
_entity_poly.type
_entity_poly.pdbx_seq_one_letter_code
_entity_poly.pdbx_strand_id
1 'polypeptide(L)'
;SKTRFVLTKVLSLEEKIREKPEIIKKVFDFSKNNNAKGNLEEKILEITDKIKKIREINSRLESIPSRNKNDFPRKRLIVNMSRLIRELNLRDRYREMIIEDLKDRLKVIDEVEETKGELNKSISQDAVKKEKEKLKKKIREINKLLRLFQKEIGLDSQGLRKTLCAISKGKKISDQAKKELVAANLRLVVSIAKKYSNYGLQFLDLIQEGNMGLITAVDKFEYKRGYKFSTYAHWWIRQGITRAIADQARTIRIPVHMNEVINKLNRVSRS
;
A
#
# COMPACT_ATOMS: atom_id res chain seq x y z
N SER A 1 14.78 1.53 0.87
CA SER A 1 14.08 0.26 1.11
C SER A 1 15.10 -0.75 1.62
N LYS A 2 14.72 -1.68 2.52
CA LYS A 2 15.63 -2.76 2.96
C LYS A 2 15.86 -3.81 1.86
N THR A 3 14.97 -3.90 0.88
CA THR A 3 15.04 -4.86 -0.23
C THR A 3 15.40 -4.18 -1.55
N ARG A 4 16.31 -4.79 -2.31
CA ARG A 4 16.68 -4.40 -3.67
C ARG A 4 15.51 -4.58 -4.63
N PHE A 5 14.69 -5.62 -4.43
CA PHE A 5 13.51 -5.88 -5.25
C PHE A 5 12.53 -4.69 -5.31
N VAL A 6 12.21 -4.09 -4.15
CA VAL A 6 11.31 -2.94 -4.08
C VAL A 6 11.91 -1.75 -4.84
N LEU A 7 13.22 -1.56 -4.75
CA LEU A 7 13.91 -0.50 -5.47
C LEU A 7 13.84 -0.73 -6.99
N THR A 8 14.11 -1.94 -7.47
CA THR A 8 13.97 -2.29 -8.89
C THR A 8 12.55 -2.05 -9.40
N LYS A 9 11.52 -2.43 -8.62
CA LYS A 9 10.12 -2.16 -8.96
C LYS A 9 9.83 -0.65 -9.04
N VAL A 10 10.33 0.13 -8.08
CA VAL A 10 10.15 1.60 -8.09
C VAL A 10 10.87 2.25 -9.27
N LEU A 11 12.09 1.82 -9.59
CA LEU A 11 12.83 2.35 -10.75
C LEU A 11 12.15 1.98 -12.07
N SER A 12 11.60 0.77 -12.19
CA SER A 12 10.83 0.35 -13.38
C SER A 12 9.55 1.17 -13.62
N LEU A 13 9.09 1.94 -12.62
CA LEU A 13 7.94 2.82 -12.81
C LEU A 13 8.26 3.95 -13.78
N GLU A 14 9.51 4.40 -13.87
CA GLU A 14 9.88 5.48 -14.80
C GLU A 14 9.62 5.09 -16.26
N GLU A 15 9.99 3.87 -16.64
CA GLU A 15 9.73 3.33 -17.98
C GLU A 15 8.23 3.14 -18.22
N LYS A 16 7.52 2.56 -17.24
CA LYS A 16 6.07 2.36 -17.33
C LYS A 16 5.29 3.67 -17.45
N ILE A 17 5.75 4.71 -16.76
CA ILE A 17 5.20 6.07 -16.84
C ILE A 17 5.43 6.66 -18.23
N ARG A 18 6.62 6.46 -18.80
CA ARG A 18 6.95 6.90 -20.16
C ARG A 18 6.06 6.21 -21.21
N GLU A 19 5.80 4.91 -21.07
CA GLU A 19 4.93 4.16 -21.99
C GLU A 19 3.46 4.55 -21.85
N LYS A 20 2.97 4.66 -20.60
CA LYS A 20 1.55 4.92 -20.29
C LYS A 20 1.43 5.88 -19.10
N PRO A 21 1.35 7.20 -19.36
CA PRO A 21 1.24 8.23 -18.32
C PRO A 21 0.06 8.03 -17.36
N GLU A 22 -1.03 7.41 -17.82
CA GLU A 22 -2.23 7.15 -17.01
C GLU A 22 -1.99 6.19 -15.83
N ILE A 23 -0.95 5.35 -15.89
CA ILE A 23 -0.57 4.41 -14.81
C ILE A 23 -0.39 5.15 -13.49
N ILE A 24 -0.01 6.43 -13.54
CA ILE A 24 0.22 7.24 -12.36
C ILE A 24 -1.03 7.36 -11.49
N LYS A 25 -2.22 7.47 -12.09
CA LYS A 25 -3.51 7.49 -11.37
C LYS A 25 -3.81 6.14 -10.70
N LYS A 26 -3.20 5.04 -11.14
CA LYS A 26 -3.38 3.71 -10.54
C LYS A 26 -2.33 3.42 -9.47
N VAL A 27 -1.12 3.96 -9.61
CA VAL A 27 0.03 3.63 -8.76
C VAL A 27 0.23 4.61 -7.60
N PHE A 28 -0.01 5.91 -7.81
CA PHE A 28 0.33 6.94 -6.83
C PHE A 28 -0.91 7.62 -6.25
N ASP A 29 -0.89 7.91 -4.95
CA ASP A 29 -1.93 8.63 -4.24
C ASP A 29 -1.59 10.13 -4.17
N PHE A 30 -2.40 10.95 -4.84
CA PHE A 30 -2.27 12.40 -4.88
C PHE A 30 -3.09 13.13 -3.83
N SER A 31 -3.91 12.42 -3.05
CA SER A 31 -4.81 13.05 -2.07
C SER A 31 -4.07 13.76 -0.94
N LYS A 32 -2.80 13.39 -0.69
CA LYS A 32 -1.97 13.91 0.39
C LYS A 32 -1.06 15.08 0.01
N ASN A 33 -0.91 15.38 -1.29
CA ASN A 33 -0.12 16.53 -1.72
C ASN A 33 -1.03 17.79 -1.76
N ASN A 34 -0.54 18.89 -1.18
CA ASN A 34 -1.25 20.18 -1.14
C ASN A 34 -1.61 20.72 -2.54
N ASN A 35 -0.95 20.22 -3.60
CA ASN A 35 -1.23 20.52 -5.01
C ASN A 35 -2.23 19.52 -5.64
N ALA A 36 -3.36 19.24 -4.96
CA ALA A 36 -4.45 18.47 -5.54
C ALA A 36 -4.94 19.05 -6.89
N LYS A 37 -4.74 20.37 -7.10
CA LYS A 37 -5.11 21.14 -8.30
C LYS A 37 -4.10 21.11 -9.46
N GLY A 38 -2.92 20.48 -9.32
CA GLY A 38 -1.93 20.43 -10.40
C GLY A 38 -2.38 19.56 -11.58
N ASN A 39 -2.03 19.99 -12.80
CA ASN A 39 -2.27 19.24 -14.04
C ASN A 39 -1.57 17.86 -13.99
N LEU A 40 -2.04 16.91 -14.80
CA LEU A 40 -1.47 15.55 -14.83
C LEU A 40 0.05 15.58 -15.10
N GLU A 41 0.49 16.50 -15.96
CA GLU A 41 1.88 16.69 -16.38
C GLU A 41 2.79 17.12 -15.23
N GLU A 42 2.36 18.06 -14.37
CA GLU A 42 3.13 18.47 -13.20
C GLU A 42 3.34 17.30 -12.23
N LYS A 43 2.31 16.47 -12.06
CA LYS A 43 2.38 15.27 -11.22
C LYS A 43 3.31 14.22 -11.80
N ILE A 44 3.31 14.03 -13.12
CA ILE A 44 4.27 13.15 -13.82
C ILE A 44 5.69 13.65 -13.58
N LEU A 45 5.93 14.95 -13.74
CA LEU A 45 7.25 15.55 -13.56
C LEU A 45 7.76 15.40 -12.12
N GLU A 46 6.92 15.69 -11.12
CA GLU A 46 7.28 15.54 -9.70
C GLU A 46 7.68 14.10 -9.36
N ILE A 47 6.90 13.11 -9.81
CA ILE A 47 7.19 11.70 -9.58
C ILE A 47 8.47 11.28 -10.30
N THR A 48 8.63 11.68 -11.55
CA THR A 48 9.80 11.32 -12.36
C THR A 48 11.08 11.91 -11.76
N ASP A 49 11.04 13.15 -11.28
CA ASP A 49 12.17 13.78 -10.57
C ASP A 49 12.52 13.04 -9.27
N LYS A 50 11.52 12.65 -8.48
CA LYS A 50 11.72 11.81 -7.29
C LYS A 50 12.36 10.46 -7.64
N ILE A 51 11.92 9.80 -8.72
CA ILE A 51 12.50 8.53 -9.16
C ILE A 51 13.95 8.71 -9.65
N LYS A 52 14.25 9.79 -10.39
CA LYS A 52 15.62 10.14 -10.79
C LYS A 52 16.54 10.34 -9.59
N LYS A 53 16.11 11.08 -8.58
CA LYS A 53 16.85 11.24 -7.31
C LYS A 53 17.08 9.90 -6.61
N ILE A 54 16.11 9.00 -6.61
CA ILE A 54 16.27 7.65 -6.07
C ILE A 54 17.33 6.86 -6.87
N ARG A 55 17.34 6.98 -8.21
CA ARG A 55 18.34 6.35 -9.08
C ARG A 55 19.75 6.87 -8.78
N GLU A 56 19.93 8.17 -8.64
CA GLU A 56 21.22 8.79 -8.30
C GLU A 56 21.72 8.37 -6.92
N ILE A 57 20.85 8.29 -5.92
CA ILE A 57 21.24 7.80 -4.59
C ILE A 57 21.60 6.31 -4.65
N ASN A 58 20.93 5.53 -5.51
CA ASN A 58 21.26 4.12 -5.69
C ASN A 58 22.64 3.91 -6.34
N SER A 59 22.98 4.67 -7.39
CA SER A 59 24.30 4.56 -8.02
C SER A 59 25.43 4.93 -7.05
N ARG A 60 25.23 5.97 -6.23
CA ARG A 60 26.15 6.34 -5.13
C ARG A 60 26.24 5.27 -4.03
N LEU A 61 25.18 4.50 -3.80
CA LEU A 61 25.17 3.44 -2.81
C LEU A 61 25.88 2.17 -3.31
N GLU A 62 25.75 1.87 -4.60
CA GLU A 62 26.45 0.74 -5.24
C GLU A 62 27.96 0.98 -5.34
N SER A 63 28.42 2.24 -5.45
CA SER A 63 29.86 2.58 -5.47
C SER A 63 30.57 2.48 -4.11
N ILE A 64 29.83 2.46 -2.99
CA ILE A 64 30.42 2.35 -1.65
C ILE A 64 30.55 0.86 -1.26
N PRO A 65 31.75 0.33 -0.97
CA PRO A 65 31.92 -1.06 -0.52
C PRO A 65 31.20 -1.33 0.81
N SER A 66 30.56 -2.49 0.94
CA SER A 66 29.82 -2.89 2.16
C SER A 66 30.71 -3.21 3.38
N ARG A 67 32.04 -3.26 3.20
CA ARG A 67 33.03 -3.70 4.20
C ARG A 67 33.75 -2.58 4.94
N ASN A 68 33.41 -1.31 4.72
CA ASN A 68 34.07 -0.20 5.41
C ASN A 68 33.70 -0.14 6.90
N LYS A 69 34.70 0.03 7.77
CA LYS A 69 34.53 0.21 9.24
C LYS A 69 33.57 1.37 9.58
N ASN A 70 33.47 2.38 8.71
CA ASN A 70 32.51 3.49 8.80
C ASN A 70 31.33 3.29 7.82
N ASP A 71 30.30 2.56 8.26
CA ASP A 71 29.06 2.31 7.50
C ASP A 71 28.07 3.51 7.52
N PHE A 72 28.41 4.60 8.22
CA PHE A 72 27.53 5.75 8.42
C PHE A 72 27.09 6.43 7.11
N PRO A 73 27.97 6.72 6.13
CA PRO A 73 27.57 7.33 4.86
C PRO A 73 26.58 6.45 4.08
N ARG A 74 26.81 5.13 4.08
CA ARG A 74 25.93 4.15 3.42
C ARG A 74 24.56 4.09 4.10
N LYS A 75 24.51 4.01 5.43
CA LYS A 75 23.25 4.04 6.20
C LYS A 75 22.46 5.33 5.97
N ARG A 76 23.14 6.49 5.90
CA ARG A 76 22.51 7.78 5.61
C ARG A 76 21.83 7.80 4.24
N LEU A 77 22.49 7.26 3.21
CA LEU A 77 21.91 7.13 1.86
C LEU A 77 20.68 6.20 1.86
N ILE A 78 20.73 5.07 2.59
CA ILE A 78 19.58 4.14 2.73
C ILE A 78 18.39 4.84 3.39
N VAL A 79 18.62 5.60 4.45
CA VAL A 79 17.56 6.34 5.16
C VAL A 79 16.96 7.40 4.22
N ASN A 80 17.80 8.16 3.53
CA ASN A 80 17.35 9.18 2.57
C ASN A 80 16.52 8.57 1.44
N MET A 81 17.01 7.50 0.81
CA MET A 81 16.27 6.77 -0.21
C MET A 81 14.93 6.23 0.32
N SER A 82 14.92 5.72 1.55
CA SER A 82 13.68 5.20 2.17
C SER A 82 12.67 6.30 2.44
N ARG A 83 13.12 7.53 2.74
CA ARG A 83 12.28 8.71 2.85
C ARG A 83 11.69 9.09 1.49
N LEU A 84 12.51 9.18 0.43
CA LEU A 84 12.02 9.48 -0.93
C LEU A 84 11.00 8.44 -1.42
N ILE A 85 11.25 7.14 -1.20
CA ILE A 85 10.29 6.08 -1.56
C ILE A 85 8.97 6.25 -0.79
N ARG A 86 9.01 6.71 0.46
CA ARG A 86 7.79 7.00 1.24
C ARG A 86 7.04 8.21 0.67
N GLU A 87 7.77 9.26 0.30
CA GLU A 87 7.24 10.49 -0.31
C GLU A 87 6.68 10.30 -1.72
N LEU A 88 6.94 9.17 -2.38
CA LEU A 88 6.23 8.77 -3.59
C LEU A 88 4.74 8.52 -3.33
N ASN A 89 4.32 8.21 -2.09
CA ASN A 89 2.92 7.96 -1.75
C ASN A 89 2.27 6.90 -2.66
N LEU A 90 2.94 5.75 -2.84
CA LEU A 90 2.35 4.60 -3.55
C LEU A 90 1.00 4.23 -2.93
N ARG A 91 0.00 3.94 -3.76
CA ARG A 91 -1.32 3.46 -3.31
C ARG A 91 -1.20 2.11 -2.62
N ASP A 92 -2.10 1.85 -1.68
CA ASP A 92 -2.09 0.61 -0.91
C ASP A 92 -2.19 -0.63 -1.81
N ARG A 93 -3.04 -0.60 -2.85
CA ARG A 93 -3.12 -1.69 -3.85
C ARG A 93 -1.76 -2.04 -4.48
N TYR A 94 -0.96 -1.03 -4.82
CA TYR A 94 0.35 -1.26 -5.43
C TYR A 94 1.38 -1.76 -4.41
N ARG A 95 1.30 -1.27 -3.17
CA ARG A 95 2.13 -1.79 -2.07
C ARG A 95 1.80 -3.25 -1.77
N GLU A 96 0.53 -3.62 -1.74
CA GLU A 96 0.06 -4.98 -1.51
C GLU A 96 0.55 -5.93 -2.62
N MET A 97 0.46 -5.50 -3.89
CA MET A 97 1.02 -6.27 -5.01
C MET A 97 2.52 -6.53 -4.83
N ILE A 98 3.31 -5.53 -4.42
CA ILE A 98 4.75 -5.73 -4.15
C ILE A 98 4.98 -6.69 -2.97
N ILE A 99 4.16 -6.60 -1.93
CA ILE A 99 4.26 -7.49 -0.77
C ILE A 99 3.92 -8.93 -1.17
N GLU A 100 2.92 -9.14 -2.03
CA GLU A 100 2.55 -10.46 -2.51
C GLU A 100 3.65 -11.06 -3.39
N ASP A 101 4.21 -10.28 -4.33
CA ASP A 101 5.40 -10.69 -5.11
C ASP A 101 6.54 -11.16 -4.19
N LEU A 102 6.77 -10.46 -3.06
CA LEU A 102 7.80 -10.84 -2.09
C LEU A 102 7.45 -12.12 -1.32
N LYS A 103 6.18 -12.37 -1.01
CA LYS A 103 5.73 -13.61 -0.38
C LYS A 103 5.89 -14.79 -1.32
N ASP A 104 5.50 -14.65 -2.59
CA ASP A 104 5.60 -15.73 -3.57
C ASP A 104 7.05 -16.10 -3.81
N ARG A 105 7.94 -15.12 -3.87
CA ARG A 105 9.39 -15.36 -3.92
C ARG A 105 9.92 -16.05 -2.68
N LEU A 106 9.41 -15.69 -1.50
CA LEU A 106 9.78 -16.38 -0.27
C LEU A 106 9.34 -17.85 -0.29
N LYS A 107 8.13 -18.17 -0.78
CA LYS A 107 7.66 -19.56 -0.94
C LYS A 107 8.62 -20.37 -1.81
N VAL A 108 9.00 -19.83 -2.98
CA VAL A 108 9.96 -20.48 -3.88
C VAL A 108 11.33 -20.69 -3.20
N ILE A 109 11.81 -19.70 -2.44
CA ILE A 109 13.06 -19.84 -1.68
C ILE A 109 12.95 -20.93 -0.62
N ASP A 110 11.82 -20.99 0.09
CA ASP A 110 11.57 -21.97 1.14
C ASP A 110 11.54 -23.40 0.57
N GLU A 111 10.88 -23.61 -0.58
CA GLU A 111 10.88 -24.90 -1.31
C GLU A 111 12.30 -25.32 -1.76
N VAL A 112 13.10 -24.36 -2.23
CA VAL A 112 14.49 -24.61 -2.63
C VAL A 112 15.38 -24.91 -1.42
N GLU A 113 15.14 -24.26 -0.28
CA GLU A 113 15.85 -24.56 0.97
C GLU A 113 15.48 -25.94 1.53
N GLU A 114 14.22 -26.35 1.40
CA GLU A 114 13.71 -27.67 1.79
C GLU A 114 14.33 -28.80 0.96
N THR A 115 14.26 -28.69 -0.38
CA THR A 115 14.90 -29.67 -1.29
C THR A 115 16.40 -29.79 -1.04
N LYS A 116 17.08 -28.69 -0.71
CA LYS A 116 18.48 -28.72 -0.27
C LYS A 116 18.65 -29.49 1.05
N GLY A 117 17.74 -29.30 2.01
CA GLY A 117 17.71 -30.02 3.28
C GLY A 117 17.56 -31.53 3.08
N GLU A 118 16.66 -31.95 2.21
CA GLU A 118 16.46 -33.36 1.84
C GLU A 118 17.71 -33.96 1.18
N LEU A 119 18.28 -33.27 0.19
CA LEU A 119 19.50 -33.73 -0.49
C LEU A 119 20.68 -33.86 0.48
N ASN A 120 20.78 -32.97 1.48
CA ASN A 120 21.80 -33.11 2.53
C ASN A 120 21.57 -34.35 3.39
N LYS A 121 20.32 -34.66 3.78
CA LYS A 121 20.01 -35.89 4.52
C LYS A 121 20.35 -37.15 3.71
N SER A 122 20.04 -37.17 2.41
CA SER A 122 20.39 -38.27 1.51
C SER A 122 21.89 -38.47 1.30
N ILE A 123 22.71 -37.41 1.46
CA ILE A 123 24.17 -37.55 1.45
C ILE A 123 24.68 -38.20 2.75
N SER A 124 24.05 -37.90 3.88
CA SER A 124 24.43 -38.39 5.20
C SER A 124 24.11 -39.88 5.39
N GLN A 125 23.03 -40.38 4.79
CA GLN A 125 22.65 -41.80 4.84
C GLN A 125 23.35 -42.58 3.72
N ASP A 126 24.43 -43.31 4.05
CA ASP A 126 25.08 -44.42 3.30
C ASP A 126 25.07 -44.39 1.75
N ALA A 127 25.09 -43.22 1.13
CA ALA A 127 25.11 -43.12 -0.32
C ALA A 127 26.47 -43.55 -0.91
N VAL A 128 26.41 -44.30 -2.02
CA VAL A 128 27.59 -44.75 -2.78
C VAL A 128 28.44 -43.55 -3.22
N LYS A 129 29.77 -43.70 -3.27
CA LYS A 129 30.74 -42.62 -3.56
C LYS A 129 30.41 -41.82 -4.83
N LYS A 130 29.96 -42.49 -5.91
CA LYS A 130 29.51 -41.86 -7.17
C LYS A 130 28.19 -41.07 -7.03
N GLU A 131 27.30 -41.52 -6.15
CA GLU A 131 25.99 -40.90 -5.92
C GLU A 131 26.11 -39.66 -5.03
N LYS A 132 26.98 -39.71 -4.01
CA LYS A 132 27.40 -38.54 -3.22
C LYS A 132 27.95 -37.41 -4.10
N GLU A 133 28.67 -37.72 -5.17
CA GLU A 133 29.23 -36.72 -6.07
C GLU A 133 28.16 -36.06 -6.97
N LYS A 134 27.16 -36.83 -7.45
CA LYS A 134 25.99 -36.29 -8.16
C LYS A 134 25.15 -35.38 -7.25
N LEU A 135 24.89 -35.81 -6.01
CA LEU A 135 24.13 -35.03 -5.02
C LEU A 135 24.87 -33.73 -4.66
N LYS A 136 26.20 -33.78 -4.48
CA LYS A 136 27.03 -32.58 -4.26
C LYS A 136 26.95 -31.59 -5.43
N LYS A 137 26.89 -32.06 -6.69
CA LYS A 137 26.70 -31.18 -7.86
C LYS A 137 25.34 -30.48 -7.81
N LYS A 138 24.25 -31.21 -7.54
CA LYS A 138 22.90 -30.63 -7.36
C LYS A 138 22.86 -29.58 -6.24
N ILE A 139 23.49 -29.85 -5.10
CA ILE A 139 23.56 -28.87 -4.00
C ILE A 139 24.34 -27.61 -4.40
N ARG A 140 25.39 -27.73 -5.22
CA ARG A 140 26.10 -26.55 -5.75
C ARG A 140 25.20 -25.72 -6.67
N GLU A 141 24.39 -26.36 -7.51
CA GLU A 141 23.42 -25.68 -8.37
C GLU A 141 22.36 -24.95 -7.55
N ILE A 142 21.79 -25.62 -6.53
CA ILE A 142 20.84 -24.99 -5.61
C ILE A 142 21.48 -23.81 -4.86
N ASN A 143 22.72 -23.94 -4.38
CA ASN A 143 23.42 -22.84 -3.73
C ASN A 143 23.67 -21.65 -4.68
N LYS A 144 23.90 -21.90 -5.98
CA LYS A 144 23.99 -20.83 -6.98
C LYS A 144 22.63 -20.14 -7.15
N LEU A 145 21.55 -20.91 -7.24
CA LEU A 145 20.19 -20.41 -7.37
C LEU A 145 19.77 -19.56 -6.16
N LEU A 146 20.03 -20.03 -4.93
CA LEU A 146 19.79 -19.26 -3.70
C LEU A 146 20.59 -17.95 -3.66
N ARG A 147 21.84 -17.95 -4.14
CA ARG A 147 22.64 -16.72 -4.27
C ARG A 147 22.07 -15.75 -5.29
N LEU A 148 21.48 -16.24 -6.39
CA LEU A 148 20.80 -15.40 -7.37
C LEU A 148 19.56 -14.74 -6.76
N PHE A 149 18.72 -15.52 -6.08
CA PHE A 149 17.56 -14.98 -5.37
C PHE A 149 17.96 -13.95 -4.30
N GLN A 150 19.01 -14.24 -3.52
CA GLN A 150 19.53 -13.30 -2.53
C GLN A 150 20.00 -11.98 -3.16
N LYS A 151 20.67 -12.04 -4.33
CA LYS A 151 21.11 -10.84 -5.07
C LYS A 151 19.94 -10.02 -5.63
N GLU A 152 18.89 -10.69 -6.09
CA GLU A 152 17.70 -10.06 -6.64
C GLU A 152 16.86 -9.38 -5.55
N ILE A 153 16.62 -10.07 -4.44
CA ILE A 153 15.82 -9.56 -3.32
C ILE A 153 16.61 -8.55 -2.48
N GLY A 154 17.93 -8.75 -2.37
CA GLY A 154 18.83 -7.96 -1.53
C GLY A 154 18.80 -8.33 -0.05
N LEU A 155 18.12 -9.42 0.32
CA LEU A 155 18.06 -9.98 1.66
C LEU A 155 18.25 -11.50 1.58
N ASP A 156 18.75 -12.09 2.67
CA ASP A 156 18.69 -13.52 2.91
C ASP A 156 17.26 -13.99 3.23
N SER A 157 17.02 -15.30 3.19
CA SER A 157 15.71 -15.92 3.49
C SER A 157 15.21 -15.51 4.87
N GLN A 158 16.08 -15.53 5.87
CA GLN A 158 15.73 -15.14 7.23
C GLN A 158 15.40 -13.64 7.35
N GLY A 159 16.17 -12.76 6.71
CA GLY A 159 15.91 -11.32 6.66
C GLY A 159 14.61 -10.98 5.94
N LEU A 160 14.30 -11.70 4.86
CA LEU A 160 13.03 -11.56 4.14
C LEU A 160 11.84 -11.97 5.01
N ARG A 161 11.92 -13.14 5.67
CA ARG A 161 10.90 -13.62 6.64
C ARG A 161 10.65 -12.60 7.75
N LYS A 162 11.72 -12.08 8.37
CA LYS A 162 11.63 -11.04 9.42
C LYS A 162 10.95 -9.77 8.89
N THR A 163 11.28 -9.36 7.67
CA THR A 163 10.71 -8.16 7.05
C THR A 163 9.21 -8.34 6.75
N LEU A 164 8.81 -9.46 6.15
CA LEU A 164 7.40 -9.75 5.86
C LEU A 164 6.58 -9.92 7.14
N CYS A 165 7.13 -10.56 8.17
CA CYS A 165 6.51 -10.65 9.48
C CYS A 165 6.29 -9.27 10.12
N ALA A 166 7.29 -8.39 10.08
CA ALA A 166 7.17 -7.01 10.57
C ALA A 166 6.10 -6.21 9.82
N ILE A 167 6.00 -6.37 8.50
CA ILE A 167 4.95 -5.75 7.68
C ILE A 167 3.57 -6.26 8.09
N SER A 168 3.40 -7.58 8.22
CA SER A 168 2.14 -8.20 8.63
C SER A 168 1.70 -7.74 10.02
N LYS A 169 2.63 -7.72 10.99
CA LYS A 169 2.39 -7.21 12.34
C LYS A 169 1.99 -5.73 12.32
N GLY A 170 2.69 -4.90 11.56
CA GLY A 170 2.37 -3.48 11.40
C GLY A 170 0.98 -3.26 10.82
N LYS A 171 0.60 -4.04 9.79
CA LYS A 171 -0.75 -3.98 9.20
C LYS A 171 -1.83 -4.33 10.23
N LYS A 172 -1.67 -5.42 10.98
CA LYS A 172 -2.60 -5.82 12.05
C LYS A 172 -2.78 -4.73 13.10
N ILE A 173 -1.69 -4.13 13.58
CA ILE A 173 -1.75 -3.04 14.57
C ILE A 173 -2.49 -1.83 14.00
N SER A 174 -2.19 -1.43 12.76
CA SER A 174 -2.87 -0.33 12.09
C SER A 174 -4.36 -0.59 11.92
N ASP A 175 -4.74 -1.78 11.48
CA ASP A 175 -6.15 -2.15 11.25
C ASP A 175 -6.92 -2.19 12.58
N GLN A 176 -6.29 -2.68 13.64
CA GLN A 176 -6.88 -2.69 14.99
C GLN A 176 -7.11 -1.25 15.51
N ALA A 177 -6.10 -0.38 15.40
CA ALA A 177 -6.23 1.02 15.82
C ALA A 177 -7.33 1.76 15.02
N LYS A 178 -7.46 1.49 13.72
CA LYS A 178 -8.56 2.03 12.90
C LYS A 178 -9.92 1.55 13.39
N LYS A 179 -10.07 0.25 13.69
CA LYS A 179 -11.32 -0.31 14.23
C LYS A 179 -11.71 0.33 15.55
N GLU A 180 -10.76 0.50 16.45
CA GLU A 180 -10.99 1.17 17.74
C GLU A 180 -11.42 2.64 17.54
N LEU A 181 -10.76 3.36 16.63
CA LEU A 181 -11.13 4.74 16.32
C LEU A 181 -12.53 4.85 15.70
N VAL A 182 -12.92 3.93 14.83
CA VAL A 182 -14.28 3.86 14.27
C VAL A 182 -15.28 3.56 15.39
N ALA A 183 -15.04 2.54 16.20
CA ALA A 183 -15.93 2.12 17.29
C ALA A 183 -16.19 3.24 18.31
N ALA A 184 -15.14 4.00 18.66
CA ALA A 184 -15.25 5.14 19.57
C ALA A 184 -16.16 6.27 19.03
N ASN A 185 -16.34 6.36 17.70
CA ASN A 185 -17.06 7.46 17.04
C ASN A 185 -18.42 7.05 16.44
N LEU A 186 -18.91 5.84 16.67
CA LEU A 186 -20.22 5.40 16.14
C LEU A 186 -21.40 6.27 16.59
N ARG A 187 -21.34 6.82 17.82
CA ARG A 187 -22.37 7.75 18.34
C ARG A 187 -22.51 9.02 17.48
N LEU A 188 -21.40 9.51 16.93
CA LEU A 188 -21.42 10.66 16.02
C LEU A 188 -22.25 10.34 14.77
N VAL A 189 -22.08 9.15 14.19
CA VAL A 189 -22.84 8.71 13.01
C VAL A 189 -24.33 8.70 13.30
N VAL A 190 -24.74 8.10 14.42
CA VAL A 190 -26.15 8.06 14.86
C VAL A 190 -26.72 9.47 15.00
N SER A 191 -25.97 10.40 15.61
CA SER A 191 -26.43 11.79 15.79
C SER A 191 -26.63 12.54 14.47
N ILE A 192 -25.84 12.23 13.45
CA ILE A 192 -25.95 12.84 12.12
C ILE A 192 -27.09 12.19 11.33
N ALA A 193 -27.18 10.86 11.35
CA ALA A 193 -28.19 10.07 10.64
C ALA A 193 -29.63 10.41 11.07
N LYS A 194 -29.84 10.75 12.35
CA LYS A 194 -31.17 11.17 12.87
C LYS A 194 -31.80 12.31 12.08
N LYS A 195 -31.00 13.20 11.49
CA LYS A 195 -31.52 14.33 10.67
C LYS A 195 -32.11 13.88 9.33
N TYR A 196 -31.83 12.65 8.92
CA TYR A 196 -32.17 12.10 7.60
C TYR A 196 -33.22 10.99 7.64
N SER A 197 -33.78 10.65 8.82
CA SER A 197 -34.70 9.53 8.99
C SER A 197 -35.98 9.60 8.13
N ASN A 198 -36.42 10.81 7.76
CA ASN A 198 -37.66 11.02 7.02
C ASN A 198 -37.46 11.14 5.50
N TYR A 199 -36.30 10.75 4.98
CA TYR A 199 -35.93 10.89 3.56
C TYR A 199 -36.13 9.60 2.74
N GLY A 200 -36.93 8.65 3.24
CA GLY A 200 -37.36 7.46 2.49
C GLY A 200 -36.43 6.25 2.59
N LEU A 201 -35.36 6.32 3.38
CA LEU A 201 -34.45 5.19 3.65
C LEU A 201 -34.54 4.78 5.12
N GLN A 202 -34.42 3.48 5.43
CA GLN A 202 -34.53 2.99 6.81
C GLN A 202 -33.41 3.57 7.68
N PHE A 203 -33.72 3.85 8.96
CA PHE A 203 -32.76 4.44 9.88
C PHE A 203 -31.48 3.62 10.07
N LEU A 204 -31.60 2.29 10.08
CA LEU A 204 -30.45 1.39 10.15
C LEU A 204 -29.55 1.50 8.91
N ASP A 205 -30.15 1.62 7.72
CA ASP A 205 -29.39 1.78 6.46
C ASP A 205 -28.66 3.12 6.42
N LEU A 206 -29.29 4.20 6.89
CA LEU A 206 -28.64 5.51 7.04
C LEU A 206 -27.43 5.44 7.97
N ILE A 207 -27.54 4.67 9.08
CA ILE A 207 -26.41 4.44 9.98
C ILE A 207 -25.31 3.64 9.28
N GLN A 208 -25.63 2.60 8.51
CA GLN A 208 -24.62 1.80 7.82
C GLN A 208 -23.85 2.63 6.79
N GLU A 209 -24.56 3.42 5.97
CA GLU A 209 -23.94 4.31 4.98
C GLU A 209 -23.12 5.43 5.65
N GLY A 210 -23.60 5.94 6.78
CA GLY A 210 -22.84 6.85 7.63
C GLY A 210 -21.58 6.22 8.23
N ASN A 211 -21.63 4.94 8.63
CA ASN A 211 -20.48 4.19 9.14
C ASN A 211 -19.44 3.98 8.03
N MET A 212 -19.86 3.72 6.79
CA MET A 212 -18.95 3.66 5.64
C MET A 212 -18.27 5.01 5.37
N GLY A 213 -19.01 6.11 5.52
CA GLY A 213 -18.46 7.46 5.50
C GLY A 213 -17.42 7.69 6.62
N LEU A 214 -17.71 7.24 7.84
CA LEU A 214 -16.79 7.32 8.98
C LEU A 214 -15.51 6.51 8.75
N ILE A 215 -15.60 5.28 8.24
CA ILE A 215 -14.44 4.44 7.92
C ILE A 215 -13.54 5.16 6.90
N THR A 216 -14.14 5.75 5.85
CA THR A 216 -13.42 6.54 4.85
C THR A 216 -12.74 7.77 5.46
N ALA A 217 -13.38 8.42 6.45
CA ALA A 217 -12.79 9.53 7.18
C ALA A 217 -11.58 9.07 8.00
N VAL A 218 -11.68 7.96 8.72
CA VAL A 218 -10.58 7.37 9.50
C VAL A 218 -9.38 7.05 8.61
N ASP A 219 -9.60 6.47 7.43
CA ASP A 219 -8.53 6.12 6.50
C ASP A 219 -7.74 7.32 5.98
N LYS A 220 -8.40 8.48 5.85
CA LYS A 220 -7.82 9.70 5.28
C LYS A 220 -7.43 10.76 6.30
N PHE A 221 -7.71 10.53 7.58
CA PHE A 221 -7.50 11.54 8.61
C PHE A 221 -6.01 11.77 8.89
N GLU A 222 -5.61 13.04 8.92
CA GLU A 222 -4.24 13.46 9.24
C GLU A 222 -4.24 14.36 10.48
N TYR A 223 -3.93 13.77 11.65
CA TYR A 223 -3.92 14.51 12.92
C TYR A 223 -2.93 15.69 12.94
N LYS A 224 -1.85 15.61 12.14
CA LYS A 224 -0.81 16.65 12.06
C LYS A 224 -1.30 17.99 11.52
N ARG A 225 -2.47 18.02 10.86
CA ARG A 225 -3.09 19.26 10.37
C ARG A 225 -3.78 20.07 11.48
N GLY A 226 -3.92 19.52 12.69
CA GLY A 226 -4.48 20.24 13.85
C GLY A 226 -6.01 20.30 13.93
N TYR A 227 -6.73 19.74 12.94
CA TYR A 227 -8.20 19.69 12.99
C TYR A 227 -8.70 18.56 13.88
N LYS A 228 -9.78 18.82 14.64
CA LYS A 228 -10.48 17.80 15.42
C LYS A 228 -11.09 16.74 14.49
N PHE A 229 -10.99 15.48 14.88
CA PHE A 229 -11.49 14.35 14.07
C PHE A 229 -13.00 14.45 13.80
N SER A 230 -13.80 14.81 14.80
CA SER A 230 -15.26 14.93 14.66
C SER A 230 -15.69 15.92 13.58
N THR A 231 -15.01 17.06 13.49
CA THR A 231 -15.24 18.09 12.45
C THR A 231 -14.95 17.54 11.06
N TYR A 232 -13.86 16.80 10.91
CA TYR A 232 -13.49 16.19 9.63
C TYR A 232 -14.45 15.06 9.24
N ALA A 233 -14.76 14.17 10.19
CA ALA A 233 -15.64 13.02 9.98
C ALA A 233 -17.07 13.43 9.63
N HIS A 234 -17.57 14.56 10.18
CA HIS A 234 -18.91 15.06 9.91
C HIS A 234 -19.20 15.17 8.40
N TRP A 235 -18.27 15.72 7.63
CA TRP A 235 -18.40 15.87 6.18
C TRP A 235 -18.52 14.53 5.46
N TRP A 236 -17.65 13.57 5.79
CA TRP A 236 -17.66 12.25 5.16
C TRP A 236 -18.90 11.42 5.52
N ILE A 237 -19.35 11.50 6.77
CA ILE A 237 -20.58 10.83 7.23
C ILE A 237 -21.78 11.41 6.48
N ARG A 238 -21.91 12.74 6.43
CA ARG A 238 -23.00 13.42 5.72
C ARG A 238 -22.98 13.08 4.23
N GLN A 239 -21.80 13.04 3.60
CA GLN A 239 -21.65 12.71 2.19
C GLN A 239 -22.12 11.28 1.88
N GLY A 240 -21.74 10.30 2.71
CA GLY A 240 -22.18 8.91 2.57
C GLY A 240 -23.70 8.80 2.63
N ILE A 241 -24.30 9.38 3.69
CA ILE A 241 -25.75 9.37 3.90
C ILE A 241 -26.51 10.04 2.73
N THR A 242 -26.08 11.24 2.34
CA THR A 242 -26.77 12.00 1.27
C THR A 242 -26.71 11.27 -0.07
N ARG A 243 -25.57 10.63 -0.36
CA ARG A 243 -25.40 9.82 -1.56
C ARG A 243 -26.32 8.59 -1.55
N ALA A 244 -26.38 7.87 -0.44
CA ALA A 244 -27.23 6.69 -0.30
C ALA A 244 -28.71 7.02 -0.50
N ILE A 245 -29.19 8.12 0.09
CA ILE A 245 -30.57 8.60 -0.11
C ILE A 245 -30.85 8.86 -1.59
N ALA A 246 -29.95 9.55 -2.28
CA ALA A 246 -30.12 9.83 -3.70
C ALA A 246 -30.11 8.57 -4.58
N ASP A 247 -29.34 7.56 -4.19
CA ASP A 247 -29.13 6.32 -4.95
C ASP A 247 -30.20 5.25 -4.68
N GLN A 248 -30.76 5.18 -3.47
CA GLN A 248 -31.55 4.04 -2.97
C GLN A 248 -32.93 4.38 -2.39
N ALA A 249 -33.22 5.63 -2.00
CA ALA A 249 -34.47 5.96 -1.29
C ALA A 249 -35.74 5.92 -2.16
N ARG A 250 -35.60 5.67 -3.48
CA ARG A 250 -36.71 5.59 -4.43
C ARG A 250 -36.74 4.20 -5.06
N THR A 251 -37.94 3.68 -5.28
CA THR A 251 -38.16 2.40 -5.98
C THR A 251 -37.55 2.39 -7.38
N ILE A 252 -37.62 3.52 -8.08
CA ILE A 252 -36.95 3.72 -9.37
C ILE A 252 -35.75 4.63 -9.16
N ARG A 253 -34.57 4.13 -9.50
CA ARG A 253 -33.30 4.85 -9.37
C ARG A 253 -33.28 6.06 -10.31
N ILE A 254 -33.03 7.24 -9.74
CA ILE A 254 -32.86 8.49 -10.47
C ILE A 254 -31.39 8.94 -10.34
N PRO A 255 -30.72 9.37 -11.42
CA PRO A 255 -29.36 9.90 -11.35
C PRO A 255 -29.22 11.09 -10.37
N VAL A 256 -28.07 11.21 -9.70
CA VAL A 256 -27.82 12.22 -8.64
C VAL A 256 -28.09 13.65 -9.10
N HIS A 257 -27.68 14.02 -10.32
CA HIS A 257 -27.88 15.37 -10.86
C HIS A 257 -29.37 15.72 -11.01
N MET A 258 -30.23 14.74 -11.30
CA MET A 258 -31.67 14.97 -11.38
C MET A 258 -32.29 15.20 -10.00
N ASN A 259 -31.79 14.51 -8.96
CA ASN A 259 -32.21 14.77 -7.58
C ASN A 259 -31.84 16.20 -7.13
N GLU A 260 -30.70 16.74 -7.58
CA GLU A 260 -30.32 18.13 -7.31
C GLU A 260 -31.29 19.13 -7.96
N VAL A 261 -31.71 18.87 -9.21
CA VAL A 261 -32.69 19.70 -9.92
C VAL A 261 -34.03 19.68 -9.17
N ILE A 262 -34.52 18.50 -8.77
CA ILE A 262 -35.77 18.37 -8.02
C ILE A 262 -35.71 19.14 -6.69
N ASN A 263 -34.60 19.05 -5.95
CA ASN A 263 -34.44 19.77 -4.70
C ASN A 263 -34.37 21.29 -4.89
N LYS A 264 -33.76 21.76 -5.98
CA LYS A 264 -33.76 23.19 -6.35
C LYS A 264 -35.18 23.67 -6.65
N LEU A 265 -35.94 22.93 -7.46
CA LEU A 265 -37.34 23.25 -7.77
C LEU A 265 -38.20 23.29 -6.50
N ASN A 266 -38.11 22.28 -5.63
CA ASN A 266 -38.82 22.25 -4.35
C ASN A 266 -38.47 23.41 -3.42
N ARG A 267 -37.24 23.93 -3.48
CA ARG A 267 -36.82 25.10 -2.69
C ARG A 267 -37.43 26.38 -3.23
N VAL A 268 -37.45 26.55 -4.56
CA VAL A 268 -38.08 27.71 -5.23
C VAL A 268 -39.59 27.70 -5.01
N SER A 269 -40.27 26.55 -5.14
CA SER A 269 -41.72 26.46 -4.91
C SER A 269 -42.15 26.67 -3.44
N ARG A 270 -41.22 26.59 -2.48
CA ARG A 270 -41.47 26.84 -1.05
C ARG A 270 -41.07 28.25 -0.60
N SER A 271 -40.41 29.02 -1.46
CA SER A 271 -40.01 30.41 -1.22
C SER A 271 -41.03 31.34 -1.85
#